data_AF-A0A5B9M383-F1
#
_entry.id   AF-A0A5B9M383-F1
#
_cell.length_a   1.000
_cell.length_b   1.000
_cell.length_c   1.000
_cell.angle_alpha   90.00
_cell.angle_beta   90.00
_cell.angle_gamma   90.00
#
_symmetry.space_group_name_H-M   'P 1'
#
loop_
_entity.id
_entity.type
_entity.pdbx_description
1 polymer ?
#
loop_
_entity_poly.entity_id
_entity_poly.type
_entity_poly.pdbx_seq_one_letter_code
_entity_poly.pdbx_strand_id
1 'polypeptide(L)'
;MQDKLIIIYKGLQQRRSFKKFFGEDLKRNDFLDSLASKRGIDDLLREAIIELAEATREGHDYSEDEYRDLFDYLVNREPVESICMRYGIRGPDEIKLDDVAGVLSRFE
;
A
#
# COMPACT_ATOMS: atom_id res chain seq x y z
N MET A 1 -2.29 -0.21 10.60
CA MET A 1 -2.54 0.76 9.53
C MET A 1 -1.48 0.62 8.42
N GLN A 2 -0.19 0.69 8.75
CA GLN A 2 0.91 0.56 7.77
C GLN A 2 0.82 -0.69 6.88
N ASP A 3 0.53 -1.87 7.45
CA ASP A 3 0.32 -3.10 6.67
C ASP A 3 -0.74 -2.94 5.57
N LYS A 4 -1.86 -2.26 5.87
CA LYS A 4 -2.92 -2.02 4.89
C LYS A 4 -2.47 -1.07 3.77
N LEU A 5 -1.65 -0.07 4.09
CA LEU A 5 -1.03 0.79 3.07
C LEU A 5 -0.06 0.02 2.18
N ILE A 6 0.74 -0.89 2.76
CA ILE A 6 1.64 -1.77 2.00
C ILE A 6 0.82 -2.67 1.06
N ILE A 7 -0.29 -3.24 1.53
CA ILE A 7 -1.19 -4.03 0.68
C ILE A 7 -1.73 -3.19 -0.49
N ILE A 8 -2.21 -1.96 -0.23
CA ILE A 8 -2.68 -1.05 -1.29
C ILE A 8 -1.56 -0.77 -2.30
N TYR A 9 -0.37 -0.41 -1.82
CA TYR A 9 0.78 -0.09 -2.67
C TYR A 9 1.14 -1.26 -3.59
N LYS A 10 1.26 -2.47 -3.04
CA LYS A 10 1.55 -3.69 -3.81
C LYS A 10 0.40 -4.05 -4.76
N GLY A 11 -0.84 -3.82 -4.36
CA GLY A 11 -2.02 -4.00 -5.22
C GLY A 11 -1.96 -3.10 -6.45
N LEU A 12 -1.63 -1.81 -6.28
CA LEU A 12 -1.41 -0.88 -7.38
C LEU A 12 -0.25 -1.29 -8.29
N GLN A 13 0.89 -1.71 -7.72
CA GLN A 13 2.03 -2.21 -8.49
C GLN A 13 1.67 -3.43 -9.34
N GLN A 14 0.96 -4.39 -8.75
CA GLN A 14 0.52 -5.61 -9.44
C GLN A 14 -0.45 -5.26 -10.57
N ARG A 15 -1.43 -4.37 -10.32
CA ARG A 15 -2.38 -3.93 -11.36
C ARG A 15 -1.68 -3.25 -12.53
N ARG A 16 -0.73 -2.34 -12.27
CA ARG A 16 0.06 -1.68 -13.32
C ARG A 16 0.91 -2.67 -14.12
N SER A 17 1.55 -3.62 -13.42
CA SER A 17 2.36 -4.66 -14.05
C SER A 17 1.51 -5.54 -14.95
N PHE A 18 0.35 -6.01 -14.46
CA PHE A 18 -0.58 -6.77 -15.28
C PHE A 18 -1.10 -5.98 -16.48
N LYS A 19 -1.50 -4.72 -16.28
CA LYS A 19 -1.94 -3.86 -17.40
C LYS A 19 -0.86 -3.71 -18.45
N LYS A 20 0.40 -3.58 -18.04
CA LYS A 20 1.56 -3.44 -18.92
C LYS A 20 1.84 -4.72 -19.73
N PHE A 21 1.67 -5.91 -19.14
CA PHE A 21 2.04 -7.18 -19.77
C PHE A 21 0.87 -7.93 -20.44
N PHE A 22 -0.36 -7.75 -19.96
CA PHE A 22 -1.52 -8.56 -20.35
C PHE A 22 -2.76 -7.74 -20.75
N GLY A 23 -2.73 -6.40 -20.67
CA GLY A 23 -3.88 -5.55 -20.95
C GLY A 23 -4.87 -5.43 -19.78
N GLU A 24 -6.11 -5.00 -20.05
CA GLU A 24 -7.10 -4.64 -19.01
C GLU A 24 -7.85 -5.82 -18.37
N ASP A 25 -7.44 -7.06 -18.64
CA ASP A 25 -8.17 -8.29 -18.26
C ASP A 25 -8.07 -8.70 -16.78
N LEU A 26 -7.69 -7.77 -15.90
CA LEU A 26 -7.73 -8.00 -14.46
C LEU A 26 -9.16 -7.95 -13.95
N LYS A 27 -9.47 -8.78 -12.95
CA LYS A 27 -10.68 -8.61 -12.13
C LYS A 27 -10.77 -7.14 -11.69
N ARG A 28 -11.92 -6.52 -11.94
CA ARG A 28 -12.19 -5.15 -11.51
C ARG A 28 -12.06 -5.03 -10.00
N ASN A 29 -11.37 -3.98 -9.58
CA ASN A 29 -11.30 -3.59 -8.19
C ASN A 29 -11.52 -2.07 -8.17
N ASP A 30 -12.78 -1.67 -8.00
CA ASP A 30 -13.18 -0.26 -8.11
C ASP A 30 -12.40 0.65 -7.15
N PHE A 31 -12.01 0.12 -5.98
CA PHE A 31 -11.20 0.86 -5.01
C PHE A 31 -9.79 1.13 -5.52
N LEU A 32 -9.07 0.09 -5.93
CA LEU A 32 -7.72 0.24 -6.49
C LEU A 32 -7.72 1.00 -7.82
N ASP A 33 -8.75 0.80 -8.65
CA ASP A 33 -8.91 1.50 -9.93
C ASP A 33 -9.16 3.00 -9.71
N SER A 34 -10.00 3.35 -8.73
CA SER A 34 -10.20 4.74 -8.32
C SER A 34 -8.89 5.36 -7.82
N LEU A 35 -8.13 4.66 -6.97
CA LEU A 35 -6.84 5.14 -6.46
C LEU A 35 -5.80 5.29 -7.58
N ALA A 36 -5.72 4.35 -8.50
CA ALA A 36 -4.78 4.38 -9.63
C ALA A 36 -5.00 5.60 -10.54
N SER A 37 -6.23 6.13 -10.59
CA SER A 37 -6.56 7.34 -11.36
C SER A 37 -6.07 8.65 -10.71
N LYS A 38 -5.67 8.62 -9.43
CA LYS A 38 -5.25 9.82 -8.69
C LYS A 38 -3.78 10.13 -8.97
N ARG A 39 -3.52 11.37 -9.40
CA ARG A 39 -2.17 11.89 -9.58
C ARG A 39 -1.44 11.95 -8.23
N GLY A 40 -0.20 11.47 -8.17
CA GLY A 40 0.63 11.50 -6.96
C GLY A 40 0.28 10.43 -5.93
N ILE A 41 -0.55 9.43 -6.25
CA ILE A 41 -0.93 8.39 -5.29
C ILE A 41 0.27 7.57 -4.80
N ASP A 42 1.28 7.34 -5.64
CA ASP A 42 2.48 6.58 -5.25
C ASP A 42 3.31 7.35 -4.23
N ASP A 43 3.48 8.66 -4.45
CA ASP A 43 4.24 9.54 -3.56
C ASP A 43 3.52 9.63 -2.21
N LEU A 44 2.21 9.86 -2.23
CA LEU A 44 1.38 9.90 -1.02
C LEU A 44 1.43 8.59 -0.24
N LEU A 45 1.36 7.44 -0.91
CA LEU A 45 1.45 6.14 -0.25
C LEU A 45 2.84 5.91 0.35
N ARG A 46 3.89 6.32 -0.36
CA ARG A 46 5.27 6.22 0.12
C ARG A 46 5.47 7.06 1.38
N GLU A 47 5.06 8.33 1.33
CA GLU A 47 5.09 9.25 2.47
C GLU A 47 4.33 8.68 3.66
N ALA A 48 3.06 8.29 3.48
CA ALA A 48 2.24 7.77 4.57
C ALA A 48 2.80 6.46 5.19
N ILE A 49 3.43 5.59 4.39
CA ILE A 49 4.05 4.36 4.91
C ILE A 49 5.25 4.69 5.80
N ILE A 50 6.07 5.66 5.40
CA ILE A 50 7.25 6.09 6.17
C ILE A 50 6.85 6.87 7.40
N GLU A 51 5.97 7.86 7.28
CA GLU A 51 5.49 8.65 8.42
C GLU A 51 4.88 7.76 9.51
N LEU A 52 4.16 6.69 9.15
CA LEU A 52 3.67 5.71 10.13
C LEU A 52 4.78 4.88 10.78
N ALA A 53 5.90 4.64 10.09
CA ALA A 53 7.06 3.98 10.68
C ALA A 53 7.73 4.90 11.70
N GLU A 54 7.91 6.17 11.33
CA GLU A 54 8.52 7.21 12.16
C GLU A 54 7.65 7.55 13.38
N ALA A 55 6.33 7.63 13.23
CA ALA A 55 5.42 7.81 14.36
C ALA A 55 5.55 6.70 15.43
N THR A 56 6.12 5.54 15.05
CA THR A 56 6.42 4.43 15.97
C THR A 56 7.90 4.33 16.38
N ARG A 57 8.78 5.17 15.82
CA ARG A 57 10.23 5.20 16.07
C ARG A 57 10.65 6.64 16.40
N GLU A 58 11.02 6.89 17.65
CA GLU A 58 11.44 8.23 18.08
C GLU A 58 12.61 8.79 17.24
N GLY A 59 12.35 9.89 16.52
CA GLY A 59 13.34 10.95 16.25
C GLY A 59 14.46 10.69 15.24
N HIS A 60 14.14 10.20 14.03
CA HIS A 60 15.12 10.14 12.93
C HIS A 60 14.75 11.09 11.78
N ASP A 61 15.75 11.83 11.31
CA ASP A 61 15.68 12.65 10.09
C ASP A 61 16.50 11.93 9.01
N TYR A 62 15.85 11.51 7.92
CA TYR A 62 16.45 10.69 6.87
C TYR A 62 16.87 11.56 5.68
N SER A 63 18.05 11.29 5.12
CA SER A 63 18.39 11.75 3.76
C SER A 63 17.50 11.08 2.70
N GLU A 64 17.45 11.62 1.47
CA GLU A 64 16.61 11.06 0.39
C GLU A 64 16.95 9.59 0.08
N ASP A 65 18.24 9.24 0.13
CA ASP A 65 18.70 7.87 -0.09
C ASP A 65 18.27 6.95 1.06
N GLU A 66 18.41 7.39 2.31
CA GLU A 66 17.94 6.63 3.48
C GLU A 66 16.42 6.49 3.52
N TYR A 67 15.68 7.50 3.07
CA TYR A 67 14.23 7.47 2.93
C TYR A 67 13.81 6.41 1.91
N ARG A 68 14.49 6.34 0.76
CA ARG A 68 14.23 5.32 -0.27
C ARG A 68 14.56 3.92 0.24
N ASP A 69 15.71 3.75 0.89
CA ASP A 69 16.13 2.48 1.46
C ASP A 69 15.15 2.01 2.56
N LEU A 70 14.68 2.94 3.41
CA LEU A 70 13.66 2.65 4.41
C LEU A 70 12.35 2.22 3.77
N PHE A 71 11.88 2.94 2.74
CA PHE A 71 10.67 2.56 2.03
C PHE A 71 10.78 1.13 1.48
N ASP A 72 11.87 0.86 0.76
CA ASP A 72 12.12 -0.44 0.13
C ASP A 72 12.25 -1.55 1.16
N TYR A 73 12.87 -1.27 2.31
CA TYR A 73 12.87 -2.18 3.45
C TYR A 73 11.45 -2.45 3.96
N LEU A 74 10.65 -1.42 4.21
CA LEU A 74 9.30 -1.55 4.77
C LEU A 74 8.36 -2.36 3.89
N VAL A 75 8.34 -2.09 2.57
CA VAL A 75 7.43 -2.77 1.64
C VAL A 75 7.87 -4.19 1.28
N ASN A 76 9.10 -4.58 1.63
CA ASN A 76 9.65 -5.92 1.36
C ASN A 76 10.02 -6.70 2.63
N ARG A 77 9.74 -6.15 3.83
CA ARG A 77 10.04 -6.81 5.12
C ARG A 77 9.39 -8.18 5.29
N GLU A 78 8.29 -8.41 4.58
CA GLU A 78 7.51 -9.63 4.61
C GLU A 78 6.78 -9.80 3.27
N PRO A 79 6.55 -11.04 2.79
CA PRO A 79 5.69 -11.29 1.63
C PRO A 79 4.31 -10.68 1.80
N VAL A 80 3.82 -9.97 0.78
CA VAL A 80 2.53 -9.27 0.84
C VAL A 80 1.36 -10.23 1.06
N GLU A 81 1.47 -11.47 0.59
CA GLU A 81 0.50 -12.54 0.79
C GLU A 81 0.33 -12.86 2.27
N SER A 82 1.43 -12.92 3.03
CA SER A 82 1.39 -13.14 4.48
C SER A 82 0.71 -11.96 5.20
N ILE A 83 0.97 -10.73 4.75
CA ILE A 83 0.29 -9.53 5.27
C ILE A 83 -1.21 -9.62 4.99
N CYS A 84 -1.60 -9.97 3.76
CA CYS A 84 -3.01 -10.10 3.35
C CYS A 84 -3.77 -11.13 4.21
N MET A 85 -3.15 -12.29 4.48
CA MET A 85 -3.76 -13.35 5.30
C MET A 85 -4.13 -12.87 6.71
N ARG A 86 -3.32 -12.00 7.34
CA ARG A 86 -3.63 -11.44 8.68
C ARG A 86 -4.93 -10.63 8.71
N TYR A 87 -5.35 -10.11 7.56
CA TYR A 87 -6.55 -9.30 7.42
C TYR A 87 -7.69 -10.03 6.69
N GLY A 88 -7.55 -11.33 6.40
CA GLY A 88 -8.56 -12.09 5.66
C GLY A 88 -8.67 -11.69 4.17
N ILE A 89 -7.65 -11.02 3.64
CA ILE A 89 -7.56 -10.61 2.23
C ILE A 89 -6.84 -11.73 1.47
N ARG A 90 -7.36 -12.16 0.31
CA ARG A 90 -6.76 -13.28 -0.46
C ARG A 90 -5.46 -12.88 -1.16
N GLY A 91 -5.38 -11.64 -1.60
CA GLY A 91 -4.24 -11.07 -2.31
C GLY A 91 -4.36 -9.56 -2.38
N PRO A 92 -3.25 -8.84 -2.63
CA PRO A 92 -3.24 -7.39 -2.59
C PRO A 92 -4.09 -6.74 -3.70
N ASP A 93 -4.38 -7.47 -4.78
CA ASP A 93 -5.31 -7.06 -5.83
C ASP A 93 -6.79 -7.17 -5.45
N GLU A 94 -7.12 -7.86 -4.35
CA GLU A 94 -8.48 -8.03 -3.84
C GLU A 94 -8.86 -7.05 -2.72
N ILE A 95 -7.94 -6.20 -2.23
CA ILE A 95 -8.23 -5.24 -1.15
C ILE A 95 -9.35 -4.26 -1.55
N LYS A 96 -10.30 -4.03 -0.65
CA LYS A 96 -11.46 -3.16 -0.84
C LYS A 96 -11.45 -1.99 0.14
N LEU A 97 -12.31 -1.01 -0.14
CA LEU A 97 -12.50 0.13 0.76
C LEU A 97 -12.93 -0.32 2.17
N ASP A 98 -13.81 -1.33 2.28
CA ASP A 98 -14.29 -1.82 3.58
C ASP A 98 -13.15 -2.41 4.44
N ASP A 99 -12.12 -2.97 3.80
CA ASP A 99 -10.94 -3.51 4.48
C ASP A 99 -10.13 -2.41 5.18
N VAL A 100 -10.25 -1.15 4.73
CA VAL A 100 -9.59 0.02 5.32
C VAL A 100 -10.52 0.96 6.09
N ALA A 101 -11.82 1.00 5.77
CA ALA A 101 -12.81 1.88 6.41
C ALA A 101 -12.97 1.62 7.92
N GLY A 102 -12.78 0.38 8.37
CA GLY A 102 -12.77 0.04 9.80
C GLY A 102 -11.66 0.71 10.62
N VAL A 103 -10.67 1.33 9.96
CA VAL A 103 -9.63 2.14 10.63
C VAL A 103 -10.05 3.61 10.74
N LEU A 104 -10.75 4.14 9.73
CA LEU A 104 -11.18 5.54 9.69
C LEU A 104 -12.34 5.82 10.66
N SER A 105 -13.24 4.86 10.82
CA SER A 105 -14.40 4.93 11.73
C SER A 105 -14.06 4.91 13.23
N ARG A 106 -12.78 4.73 13.62
CA ARG A 106 -12.33 4.81 15.03
C ARG A 106 -11.83 6.21 15.42
N PHE A 107 -11.79 7.15 14.48
CA PHE A 107 -11.37 8.53 14.70
C PHE A 107 -12.51 9.54 14.46
N GLU A 108 -13.74 9.06 14.31
CA GLU A 108 -14.98 9.84 14.37
C GLU A 108 -15.69 9.64 15.72
#